data_AF-A0A4Y2H2V3-F1
#
_entry.id   AF-A0A4Y2H2V3-F1
#
_cell.length_a   1.000
_cell.length_b   1.000
_cell.length_c   1.000
_cell.angle_alpha   90.00
_cell.angle_beta   90.00
_cell.angle_gamma   90.00
#
_symmetry.space_group_name_H-M   'P 1'
#
loop_
_entity.id
_entity.type
_entity.pdbx_description
1 polymer ?
#
loop_
_entity_poly.entity_id
_entity_poly.type
_entity_poly.pdbx_seq_one_letter_code
_entity_poly.pdbx_strand_id
1 'polypeptide(L)'
;MSDLSEFQRGMIVGARLSGASVTETASLLGFARSTVSAVMTAYTKEGKTTSSKHNSGRKSKLADRDRRVLKRIVPRKHKQSLSEITSEMKSSPGPRFIKNCQKGTSCC
;
A
#
# COMPACT_ATOMS: atom_id res chain seq x y z
N MET A 1 -1.43 -9.70 -8.30
CA MET A 1 -0.59 -9.19 -9.41
C MET A 1 0.80 -9.71 -9.17
N SER A 2 1.32 -10.49 -10.13
CA SER A 2 2.69 -10.98 -10.16
C SER A 2 3.67 -9.84 -9.83
N ASP A 3 4.73 -10.15 -9.09
CA ASP A 3 5.74 -9.19 -8.62
C ASP A 3 6.62 -8.68 -9.77
N LEU A 4 6.01 -8.00 -10.75
CA LEU A 4 6.74 -7.21 -11.73
C LEU A 4 7.31 -5.99 -11.02
N SER A 5 8.61 -5.77 -11.20
CA SER A 5 9.27 -4.57 -10.72
C SER A 5 8.72 -3.33 -11.41
N GLU A 6 8.83 -2.18 -10.75
CA GLU A 6 8.43 -0.90 -11.34
C GLU A 6 9.14 -0.63 -12.68
N PHE A 7 10.42 -1.01 -12.75
CA PHE A 7 11.20 -0.94 -13.98
C PHE A 7 10.62 -1.81 -15.09
N GLN A 8 10.28 -3.07 -14.82
CA GLN A 8 9.65 -3.96 -15.80
C GLN A 8 8.31 -3.44 -16.31
N ARG A 9 7.49 -2.86 -15.42
CA ARG A 9 6.24 -2.21 -15.80
C ARG A 9 6.48 -0.98 -16.68
N GLY A 10 7.49 -0.18 -16.35
CA GLY A 10 7.95 0.94 -17.17
C GLY A 10 8.38 0.50 -18.57
N MET A 11 9.16 -0.57 -18.70
CA MET A 11 9.57 -1.12 -19.99
C MET A 11 8.38 -1.57 -20.84
N ILE A 12 7.41 -2.27 -20.23
CA ILE A 12 6.19 -2.72 -20.92
C ILE A 12 5.39 -1.52 -21.45
N VAL A 13 5.18 -0.50 -20.61
CA VAL A 13 4.44 0.70 -21.03
C VAL A 13 5.22 1.47 -22.11
N GLY A 14 6.53 1.64 -21.95
CA GLY A 14 7.39 2.31 -22.92
C GLY A 14 7.32 1.67 -24.32
N ALA A 15 7.47 0.35 -24.40
CA ALA A 15 7.36 -0.39 -25.67
C ALA A 15 5.98 -0.25 -26.33
N ARG A 16 4.91 -0.25 -25.51
CA ARG A 16 3.54 -0.07 -26.01
C ARG A 16 3.27 1.35 -26.50
N LEU A 17 3.84 2.36 -25.85
CA LEU A 17 3.75 3.76 -26.27
C LEU A 17 4.61 4.06 -27.51
N SER A 18 5.69 3.32 -27.74
CA SER A 18 6.49 3.42 -28.97
C SER A 18 5.87 2.70 -30.17
N GLY A 19 4.64 2.19 -30.05
CA GLY A 19 3.89 1.56 -31.14
C GLY A 19 4.03 0.05 -31.27
N ALA A 20 4.76 -0.63 -30.36
CA ALA A 20 4.90 -2.08 -30.43
C ALA A 20 3.58 -2.80 -30.09
N SER A 21 3.31 -3.90 -30.79
CA SER A 21 2.16 -4.77 -30.50
C SER A 21 2.33 -5.49 -29.15
N VAL A 22 1.22 -6.05 -28.64
CA VAL A 22 1.24 -6.82 -27.39
C VAL A 22 2.13 -8.05 -27.52
N THR A 23 2.11 -8.70 -28.70
CA THR A 23 2.90 -9.90 -28.99
C THR A 23 4.38 -9.56 -29.08
N GLU A 24 4.75 -8.50 -29.79
CA GLU A 24 6.15 -8.05 -29.89
C GLU A 24 6.71 -7.66 -28.52
N THR A 25 5.94 -6.91 -27.72
CA THR A 25 6.35 -6.53 -26.36
C THR A 25 6.56 -7.75 -25.45
N ALA A 26 5.65 -8.73 -25.56
CA ALA A 26 5.72 -9.98 -24.80
C ALA A 26 6.97 -10.80 -25.19
N SER A 27 7.24 -10.95 -26.48
CA SER A 27 8.42 -11.65 -26.99
C SER A 27 9.72 -10.93 -26.65
N LEU A 28 9.77 -9.60 -26.77
CA LEU A 28 10.95 -8.78 -26.47
C LEU A 28 11.36 -8.86 -24.99
N LEU A 29 10.37 -8.78 -24.09
CA LEU A 29 10.61 -8.74 -22.64
C LEU A 29 10.52 -10.13 -21.98
N GLY A 30 10.22 -11.18 -22.74
CA GLY A 30 10.05 -12.54 -22.22
C GLY A 30 8.85 -12.72 -21.29
N PHE A 31 7.81 -11.89 -21.42
CA PHE A 31 6.60 -11.96 -20.59
C PHE A 31 5.44 -12.62 -21.32
N ALA A 32 4.50 -13.19 -20.57
CA ALA A 32 3.24 -13.63 -21.15
C ALA A 32 2.43 -12.44 -21.70
N ARG A 33 1.72 -12.64 -22.81
CA ARG A 33 0.82 -11.63 -23.41
C ARG A 33 -0.24 -11.13 -22.42
N SER A 34 -0.73 -12.02 -21.55
CA SER A 34 -1.69 -11.69 -20.47
C SER A 34 -1.10 -10.68 -19.48
N THR A 35 0.18 -10.80 -19.15
CA THR A 35 0.90 -9.88 -18.27
C THR A 35 1.01 -8.48 -18.90
N VAL A 36 1.38 -8.40 -20.17
CA VAL A 36 1.45 -7.14 -20.92
C VAL A 36 0.07 -6.47 -20.97
N SER A 37 -0.98 -7.23 -21.28
CA SER A 37 -2.36 -6.73 -21.29
C SER A 37 -2.82 -6.22 -19.92
N ALA A 38 -2.51 -6.95 -18.85
CA ALA A 38 -2.84 -6.55 -17.48
C ALA A 38 -2.13 -5.26 -17.06
N VAL A 39 -0.85 -5.10 -17.40
CA VAL A 39 -0.08 -3.88 -17.14
C VAL A 39 -0.66 -2.69 -17.90
N MET A 40 -1.00 -2.85 -19.18
CA MET A 40 -1.63 -1.78 -19.97
C MET A 40 -3.01 -1.40 -19.45
N THR A 41 -3.80 -2.38 -19.00
CA THR A 41 -5.11 -2.12 -18.39
C THR A 41 -4.99 -1.37 -17.07
N ALA A 42 -3.99 -1.70 -16.25
CA ALA A 42 -3.71 -0.98 -15.01
C ALA A 42 -3.25 0.46 -15.32
N TYR A 43 -2.38 0.63 -16.32
CA TYR A 43 -1.89 1.94 -16.75
C TYR A 43 -3.02 2.86 -17.25
N THR A 44 -3.95 2.35 -18.07
CA THR A 44 -5.10 3.15 -18.54
C THR A 44 -6.08 3.52 -17.43
N LYS A 45 -6.24 2.67 -16.42
CA LYS A 45 -7.15 2.93 -15.29
C LYS A 45 -6.57 3.86 -14.23
N GLU A 46 -5.30 3.67 -13.86
CA GLU A 46 -4.66 4.36 -12.73
C GLU A 46 -3.70 5.48 -13.16
N GLY A 47 -3.36 5.56 -14.45
CA GLY A 47 -2.42 6.54 -15.01
C GLY A 47 -0.97 6.37 -14.54
N LYS A 48 -0.66 5.34 -13.75
CA LYS A 48 0.66 5.08 -13.16
C LYS A 48 1.05 3.62 -13.31
N THR A 49 2.35 3.38 -13.51
CA THR A 49 2.95 2.03 -13.55
C THR A 49 3.18 1.46 -12.15
N THR A 50 3.24 2.33 -11.14
CA THR A 50 3.37 1.93 -9.74
C THR A 50 2.07 1.34 -9.25
N SER A 51 2.09 0.08 -8.81
CA SER A 51 0.99 -0.48 -8.04
C SER A 51 0.76 0.41 -6.83
N SER A 52 -0.43 1.04 -6.72
CA SER A 52 -0.83 1.76 -5.51
C SER A 52 -1.13 0.76 -4.39
N LYS A 53 -0.11 0.05 -3.93
CA LYS A 53 -0.17 -0.88 -2.80
C LYS A 53 -0.20 -0.07 -1.50
N HIS A 54 -1.10 0.90 -1.43
CA HIS A 54 -1.37 1.70 -0.24
C HIS A 54 -2.84 1.60 0.20
N ASN A 55 -3.74 1.16 -0.68
CA ASN A 55 -5.16 1.22 -0.39
C ASN A 55 -5.66 -0.15 0.07
N SER A 56 -5.20 -0.62 1.24
CA SER A 56 -6.15 -1.42 2.00
C SER A 56 -7.31 -0.49 2.32
N GLY A 57 -8.51 -0.76 1.80
CA GLY A 57 -9.71 0.00 2.18
C GLY A 57 -10.00 -0.01 3.69
N ARG A 58 -9.26 -0.85 4.44
CA ARG A 58 -9.22 -0.88 5.89
C ARG A 58 -8.59 0.39 6.45
N LYS A 59 -9.42 1.22 7.07
CA LYS A 59 -8.99 2.37 7.87
C LYS A 59 -8.05 1.90 9.00
N SER A 60 -6.94 2.61 9.19
CA SER A 60 -6.03 2.37 10.31
C SER A 60 -6.73 2.67 11.64
N LYS A 61 -6.50 1.84 12.65
CA LYS A 61 -6.98 2.09 14.02
C LYS A 61 -6.16 3.18 14.74
N LEU A 62 -4.95 3.44 14.26
CA LEU A 62 -3.99 4.37 14.84
C LEU A 62 -3.67 5.48 13.84
N ALA A 63 -3.61 6.72 14.32
CA ALA A 63 -3.07 7.81 13.52
C ALA A 63 -1.55 7.66 13.36
N ASP A 64 -0.96 8.30 12.34
CA ASP A 64 0.50 8.27 12.15
C ASP A 64 1.27 8.78 13.36
N ARG A 65 0.69 9.74 14.10
CA ARG A 65 1.27 10.24 15.35
C ARG A 65 1.32 9.17 16.43
N ASP A 66 0.24 8.42 16.64
CA ASP A 66 0.18 7.32 17.61
C ASP A 66 1.20 6.25 17.25
N ARG A 67 1.32 5.95 15.95
CA ARG A 67 2.30 5.00 15.43
C ARG A 67 3.73 5.46 15.68
N ARG A 68 4.03 6.77 15.55
CA ARG A 68 5.33 7.36 15.91
C ARG A 68 5.59 7.32 17.42
N VAL A 69 4.57 7.52 18.26
CA VAL A 69 4.69 7.42 19.72
C VAL A 69 4.99 5.98 20.14
N LEU A 70 4.21 5.01 19.64
CA LEU A 70 4.44 3.58 19.91
C LEU A 70 5.83 3.12 19.48
N LYS A 71 6.32 3.55 18.31
CA LYS A 71 7.69 3.26 17.86
C LYS A 71 8.77 3.76 18.81
N ARG A 72 8.52 4.83 19.58
CA ARG A 72 9.47 5.36 20.58
C ARG A 72 9.36 4.66 21.94
N ILE A 73 8.14 4.28 22.36
CA ILE A 73 7.90 3.67 23.67
C ILE A 73 8.32 2.19 23.68
N VAL A 74 7.91 1.42 22.67
CA VAL A 74 8.07 -0.05 22.66
C VAL A 74 9.52 -0.49 22.86
N PRO A 75 10.55 0.08 22.21
CA PRO A 75 11.93 -0.32 22.46
C PRO A 75 12.39 -0.06 23.90
N ARG A 76 12.01 1.09 24.48
CA ARG A 76 12.40 1.52 25.83
C ARG A 76 11.73 0.67 26.91
N LYS A 77 10.51 0.19 26.64
CA LYS A 77 9.63 -0.47 27.60
C LYS A 77 9.15 -1.85 27.14
N HIS A 78 9.93 -2.54 26.30
CA HIS A 78 9.53 -3.83 25.71
C HIS A 78 9.27 -4.95 26.74
N LYS A 79 9.73 -4.78 27.98
CA LYS A 79 9.51 -5.71 29.10
C LYS A 79 8.29 -5.37 29.97
N GLN A 80 7.61 -4.27 29.71
CA GLN A 80 6.45 -3.82 30.49
C GLN A 80 5.14 -4.44 29.97
N SER A 81 4.14 -4.48 30.85
CA SER A 81 2.80 -4.95 30.51
C SER A 81 2.13 -4.04 29.46
N LEU A 82 1.22 -4.60 28.65
CA LEU A 82 0.48 -3.83 27.65
C LEU A 82 -0.32 -2.67 28.27
N SER A 83 -0.79 -2.84 29.51
CA SER A 83 -1.48 -1.80 30.28
C SER A 83 -0.59 -0.60 30.58
N GLU A 84 0.68 -0.83 30.93
CA GLU A 84 1.67 0.23 31.18
C GLU A 84 2.05 0.96 29.88
N ILE A 85 2.27 0.24 28.78
CA ILE A 85 2.56 0.86 27.49
C ILE A 85 1.36 1.69 27.01
N THR A 86 0.14 1.22 27.27
CA THR A 86 -1.10 1.92 26.90
C THR A 86 -1.33 3.17 27.75
N SER A 87 -1.01 3.15 29.05
CA SER A 87 -1.13 4.33 29.90
C SER A 87 -0.12 5.42 29.52
N GLU A 88 1.11 5.05 29.18
CA GLU A 88 2.13 5.99 28.68
C GLU A 88 1.78 6.57 27.31
N MET A 89 1.18 5.77 26.43
CA MET A 89 0.68 6.28 25.15
C MET A 89 -0.43 7.34 25.36
N LYS A 90 -1.27 7.18 26.38
CA LYS A 90 -2.37 8.11 26.70
C LYS A 90 -1.92 9.41 27.37
N SER A 91 -0.72 9.46 27.96
CA SER A 91 -0.18 10.68 28.59
C SER A 91 0.49 11.64 27.60
N SER A 92 0.70 11.22 26.34
CA SER A 92 1.23 12.08 25.28
C SER A 92 0.16 13.02 24.71
N PRO A 93 0.42 14.34 24.56
CA PRO A 93 -0.57 15.29 24.05
C PRO A 93 -0.74 15.13 22.52
N GLY A 94 -1.87 14.60 22.07
CA GLY A 94 -2.24 14.41 20.67
C GLY A 94 -3.55 13.62 20.51
N PRO A 95 -4.28 13.74 19.37
CA PRO A 95 -5.67 13.35 19.30
C PRO A 95 -5.84 11.84 19.50
N ARG A 96 -6.72 11.52 20.45
CA ARG A 96 -7.21 10.19 20.78
C ARG A 96 -7.59 9.45 19.50
N PHE A 97 -7.25 8.15 19.45
CA PHE A 97 -7.77 7.11 18.54
C PHE A 97 -8.84 7.63 17.60
N ILE A 98 -8.69 7.43 16.28
CA ILE A 98 -9.71 7.77 15.29
C ILE A 98 -11.04 7.12 15.74
N LYS A 99 -11.86 7.88 16.47
CA LYS A 99 -13.16 7.44 16.96
C LYS A 99 -14.06 7.52 15.75
N ASN A 100 -14.14 6.44 14.99
CA ASN A 100 -15.27 6.13 14.12
C ASN A 100 -15.21 4.66 13.69
N CYS A 101 -15.51 3.79 14.65
CA CYS A 101 -16.26 2.57 14.45
C CYS A 101 -17.09 2.38 15.73
N GLN A 102 -18.10 3.23 15.89
CA GLN A 102 -19.19 2.88 16.79
C GLN A 102 -19.90 1.67 16.19
N LYS A 103 -20.14 0.69 17.06
CA LYS A 103 -20.76 -0.60 16.78
C LYS A 103 -22.04 -0.40 15.94
N GLY A 104 -22.18 -1.13 14.83
CA GLY A 104 -23.50 -1.44 14.28
C GLY A 104 -23.98 -0.78 13.00
N THR A 105 -23.13 -0.18 12.16
CA THR A 105 -23.51 0.09 10.76
C THR A 105 -22.54 -0.57 9.79
N SER A 106 -23.08 -1.36 8.87
CA SER A 106 -22.36 -2.01 7.79
C SER A 106 -21.59 -0.96 7.00
N CYS A 107 -20.27 -1.01 7.07
CA CYS A 107 -19.42 -0.27 6.15
C CYS A 107 -19.39 -1.06 4.84
N CYS A 108 -20.21 -0.63 3.88
CA CYS A 108 -20.06 -0.99 2.47
C CYS A 108 -18.76 -0.39 1.91
#